data_AF-A0A7S1PTK7-F1
#
_entry.id   AF-A0A7S1PTK7-F1
#
_cell.length_a   1.000
_cell.length_b   1.000
_cell.length_c   1.000
_cell.angle_alpha   90.00
_cell.angle_beta   90.00
_cell.angle_gamma   90.00
#
_symmetry.space_group_name_H-M   'P 1'
#
loop_
_entity.id
_entity.type
_entity.pdbx_description
1 polymer ?
#
loop_
_entity_poly.entity_id
_entity_poly.type
_entity_poly.pdbx_seq_one_letter_code
_entity_poly.pdbx_strand_id
1 'polypeptide(L)'
;SVQQDDARASVAELLDAPGEAGSLLALLQSEAPLEELLKASPGFYTPSTATPPDDSDGSEATETTSEEVTVQAVKRGLEGVWYGGEGETYRFRFGGESSWTCIRQGTNGTRNFTVTYDPQWDAIWWGTAWSYYFIASQVAEEPDEIKLYAAQDVHMRRPKFVWHRRGCGPAAAAGAGSNVAEAAEGGQKAKPFAAPGSLEAAAVAEAEEQLADPSNEGYVRISDWNERYAEQLGSLWDF
;
A
#
# COMPACT_ATOMS: atom_id res chain seq x y z
N SER A 1 -2.44 39.17 32.51
CA SER A 1 -1.70 38.35 33.49
C SER A 1 -1.69 36.92 33.01
N VAL A 2 -0.53 36.42 32.60
CA VAL A 2 -0.33 35.10 31.94
C VAL A 2 0.43 34.16 32.88
N GLN A 3 0.23 34.31 34.19
CA GLN A 3 1.14 33.74 35.19
C GLN A 3 0.41 32.88 36.23
N GLN A 4 -0.64 32.19 35.79
CA GLN A 4 -1.48 31.39 36.68
C GLN A 4 -1.96 30.04 36.11
N ASP A 5 -1.39 29.56 34.99
CA ASP A 5 -1.77 28.27 34.40
C ASP A 5 -0.81 27.10 34.73
N ASP A 6 0.38 27.37 35.26
CA ASP A 6 1.44 26.37 35.50
C ASP A 6 1.36 25.64 36.86
N ALA A 7 0.14 25.29 37.31
CA ALA A 7 -0.05 24.65 38.62
C ALA A 7 -1.06 23.49 38.64
N ARG A 8 -1.10 22.65 37.59
CA ARG A 8 -1.83 21.37 37.65
C ARG A 8 -0.87 20.18 37.68
N ALA A 9 -0.81 19.51 38.84
CA ALA A 9 0.17 18.49 39.16
C ALA A 9 -0.31 17.04 38.97
N SER A 10 -1.40 16.76 38.24
CA SER A 10 -1.74 15.36 37.92
C SER A 10 -2.67 15.22 36.70
N VAL A 11 -2.43 14.17 35.91
CA VAL A 11 -3.16 13.78 34.68
C VAL A 11 -4.56 13.21 35.01
N ALA A 12 -4.88 12.97 36.29
CA ALA A 12 -6.13 12.35 36.71
C ALA A 12 -7.35 13.30 36.72
N GLU A 13 -7.15 14.61 36.49
CA GLU A 13 -8.20 15.65 36.56
C GLU A 13 -8.68 16.15 35.19
N LEU A 14 -8.39 15.43 34.09
CA LEU A 14 -8.73 15.83 32.71
C LEU A 14 -9.95 15.09 32.12
N LEU A 15 -10.73 14.38 32.94
CA LEU A 15 -11.86 13.54 32.51
C LEU A 15 -13.24 14.06 32.94
N ASP A 16 -13.46 15.38 32.87
CA ASP A 16 -14.81 15.94 33.00
C ASP A 16 -14.96 17.19 32.12
N ALA A 17 -15.04 16.97 30.80
CA ALA A 17 -15.49 17.98 29.86
C ALA A 17 -16.93 17.64 29.43
N PRO A 18 -17.93 18.49 29.72
CA PRO A 18 -19.29 18.27 29.24
C PRO A 18 -19.29 18.32 27.70
N GLY A 19 -19.83 17.27 27.09
CA GLY A 19 -19.87 17.12 25.64
C GLY A 19 -20.70 18.22 24.98
N GLU A 20 -20.03 19.10 24.24
CA GLU A 20 -20.65 19.88 23.18
C GLU A 20 -20.90 18.98 21.98
N ALA A 21 -21.95 18.17 22.08
CA ALA A 21 -22.61 17.58 20.93
C ALA A 21 -23.41 18.68 20.23
N GLY A 22 -22.76 19.43 19.33
CA GLY A 22 -23.44 20.45 18.56
C GLY A 22 -22.60 20.93 17.39
N SER A 23 -23.18 20.85 16.18
CA SER A 23 -22.79 21.68 15.03
C SER A 23 -21.73 21.15 14.05
N LEU A 24 -21.87 19.90 13.59
CA LEU A 24 -21.38 19.51 12.23
C LEU A 24 -22.44 18.83 11.36
N LEU A 25 -23.69 18.76 11.82
CA LEU A 25 -24.82 18.17 11.09
C LEU A 25 -25.72 19.23 10.42
N ALA A 26 -25.23 20.45 10.22
CA ALA A 26 -25.98 21.56 9.61
C ALA A 26 -25.49 21.97 8.21
N LEU A 27 -24.43 21.34 7.67
CA LEU A 27 -23.88 21.67 6.35
C LEU A 27 -24.20 20.65 5.24
N LEU A 28 -25.03 19.64 5.53
CA LEU A 28 -25.43 18.59 4.56
C LEU A 28 -26.88 18.72 4.06
N GLN A 29 -27.53 19.87 4.29
CA GLN A 29 -28.91 20.13 3.83
C GLN A 29 -29.01 21.06 2.61
N SER A 30 -27.93 21.32 1.87
CA SER A 30 -28.03 21.99 0.57
C SER A 30 -28.20 20.96 -0.55
N GLU A 31 -29.40 20.36 -0.62
CA GLU A 31 -29.89 19.71 -1.84
C GLU A 31 -30.22 20.79 -2.87
N ALA A 32 -29.27 21.07 -3.77
CA ALA A 32 -29.58 21.73 -5.02
C ALA A 32 -30.05 20.66 -6.03
N PRO A 33 -31.24 20.78 -6.63
CA PRO A 33 -31.75 19.80 -7.59
C PRO A 33 -30.96 19.89 -8.91
N LEU A 34 -30.23 18.83 -9.24
CA LEU A 34 -29.47 18.63 -10.47
C LEU A 34 -30.34 18.32 -11.72
N GLU A 35 -31.62 18.69 -11.72
CA GLU A 35 -32.56 18.36 -12.81
C GLU A 35 -32.67 19.44 -13.90
N GLU A 36 -31.90 20.54 -13.83
CA GLU A 36 -32.09 21.70 -14.73
C GLU A 36 -30.91 22.01 -15.69
N LEU A 37 -30.03 21.03 -15.97
CA LEU A 37 -28.97 21.20 -17.00
C LEU A 37 -29.07 20.27 -18.22
N LEU A 38 -30.16 19.51 -18.35
CA LEU A 38 -30.43 18.68 -19.54
C LEU A 38 -31.40 19.31 -20.55
N LYS A 39 -31.63 20.63 -20.49
CA LYS A 39 -32.64 21.30 -21.32
C LYS A 39 -32.05 22.42 -22.17
N ALA A 40 -31.30 22.05 -23.19
CA ALA A 40 -31.43 22.56 -24.57
C ALA A 40 -30.14 22.30 -25.37
N SER A 41 -30.16 21.31 -26.24
CA SER A 41 -29.42 21.41 -27.50
C SER A 41 -30.38 21.09 -28.66
N PRO A 42 -30.61 22.06 -29.57
CA PRO A 42 -31.45 21.86 -30.73
C PRO A 42 -30.78 20.89 -31.71
N GLY A 43 -31.59 20.00 -32.26
CA GLY A 43 -31.15 18.91 -33.12
C GLY A 43 -30.36 19.35 -34.35
N PHE A 44 -29.26 18.65 -34.59
CA PHE A 44 -28.68 18.53 -35.92
C PHE A 44 -28.91 17.09 -36.39
N TYR A 45 -29.89 16.96 -37.28
CA TYR A 45 -30.05 15.80 -38.15
C TYR A 45 -28.80 15.71 -39.02
N THR A 46 -27.99 14.67 -38.83
CA THR A 46 -27.03 14.24 -39.85
C THR A 46 -27.66 13.11 -40.65
N PRO A 47 -27.68 13.21 -41.99
CA PRO A 47 -28.43 12.30 -42.85
C PRO A 47 -27.75 10.93 -42.95
N SER A 48 -28.59 9.90 -42.99
CA SER A 48 -28.25 8.53 -43.37
C SER A 48 -27.33 8.49 -44.60
N THR A 49 -26.16 7.90 -44.44
CA THR A 49 -25.45 7.24 -45.54
C THR A 49 -25.49 5.75 -45.24
N ALA A 50 -26.27 5.03 -46.03
CA ALA A 50 -26.38 3.59 -45.99
C ALA A 50 -25.04 2.96 -46.41
N THR A 51 -24.44 2.19 -45.51
CA THR A 51 -23.28 1.34 -45.80
C THR A 51 -23.79 -0.11 -45.88
N PRO A 52 -23.42 -0.89 -46.92
CA PRO A 52 -23.89 -2.26 -47.12
C PRO A 52 -23.40 -3.24 -46.03
N PRO A 53 -24.09 -4.39 -45.86
CA PRO A 53 -23.64 -5.46 -44.97
C PRO A 53 -22.41 -6.12 -45.56
N ASP A 54 -21.25 -5.81 -44.98
CA ASP A 54 -20.02 -6.59 -45.17
C ASP A 54 -19.87 -7.50 -43.96
N ASP A 55 -20.16 -8.79 -44.17
CA ASP A 55 -19.86 -9.90 -43.27
C ASP A 55 -18.33 -10.07 -43.17
N SER A 56 -17.65 -9.08 -42.59
CA SER A 56 -16.27 -9.23 -42.16
C SER A 56 -16.30 -9.72 -40.72
N ASP A 57 -16.19 -11.05 -40.61
CA ASP A 57 -15.77 -11.82 -39.44
C ASP A 57 -14.37 -11.34 -39.00
N GLY A 58 -14.33 -10.12 -38.49
CA GLY A 58 -13.17 -9.52 -37.88
C GLY A 58 -13.04 -10.13 -36.50
N SER A 59 -12.37 -11.28 -36.43
CA SER A 59 -11.71 -11.72 -35.22
C SER A 59 -10.78 -10.60 -34.79
N GLU A 60 -11.30 -9.71 -33.95
CA GLU A 60 -10.57 -8.67 -33.24
C GLU A 60 -9.60 -9.42 -32.33
N ALA A 61 -8.43 -9.73 -32.88
CA ALA A 61 -7.33 -10.29 -32.14
C ALA A 61 -6.92 -9.20 -31.15
N THR A 62 -7.54 -9.23 -29.98
CA THR A 62 -7.16 -8.40 -28.85
C THR A 62 -5.72 -8.76 -28.56
N GLU A 63 -4.81 -7.87 -28.95
CA GLU A 63 -3.39 -8.00 -28.67
C GLU A 63 -3.26 -8.11 -27.15
N THR A 64 -3.06 -9.34 -26.67
CA THR A 64 -2.86 -9.62 -25.26
C THR A 64 -1.66 -8.82 -24.82
N THR A 65 -1.89 -7.79 -24.01
CA THR A 65 -0.82 -6.92 -23.56
C THR A 65 0.13 -7.73 -22.68
N SER A 66 1.42 -7.38 -22.70
CA SER A 66 2.43 -8.07 -21.89
C SER A 66 2.06 -8.10 -20.40
N GLU A 67 1.32 -7.09 -19.92
CA GLU A 67 0.84 -7.00 -18.55
C GLU A 67 -0.17 -8.10 -18.22
N GLU A 68 -1.09 -8.40 -19.12
CA GLU A 68 -2.10 -9.44 -18.92
C GLU A 68 -1.44 -10.82 -18.80
N VAL A 69 -0.41 -11.08 -19.61
CA VAL A 69 0.37 -12.32 -19.55
C VAL A 69 1.06 -12.48 -18.19
N THR A 70 1.67 -11.41 -17.66
CA THR A 70 2.28 -11.41 -16.33
C THR A 70 1.25 -11.64 -15.24
N VAL A 71 0.11 -10.94 -15.29
CA VAL A 71 -0.99 -11.12 -14.33
C VAL A 71 -1.50 -12.56 -14.32
N GLN A 72 -1.63 -13.20 -15.49
CA GLN A 72 -2.05 -14.61 -15.59
C GLN A 72 -1.01 -15.55 -14.95
N ALA A 73 0.28 -15.33 -15.20
CA ALA A 73 1.37 -16.12 -14.61
C ALA A 73 1.38 -15.98 -13.07
N VAL A 74 1.22 -14.75 -12.57
CA VAL A 74 1.11 -14.47 -11.14
C VAL A 74 -0.10 -15.16 -10.52
N LYS A 75 -1.28 -15.06 -11.14
CA LYS A 75 -2.51 -15.74 -10.67
C LYS A 75 -2.27 -17.23 -10.51
N ARG A 76 -1.66 -17.88 -11.51
CA ARG A 76 -1.30 -19.30 -11.48
C ARG A 76 -0.31 -19.64 -10.36
N GLY A 77 0.68 -18.77 -10.11
CA GLY A 77 1.61 -18.92 -8.99
C GLY A 77 0.87 -18.85 -7.65
N LEU A 78 -0.01 -17.86 -7.47
CA LEU A 78 -0.75 -17.62 -6.24
C LEU A 78 -1.88 -18.61 -5.95
N GLU A 79 -2.29 -19.44 -6.90
CA GLU A 79 -3.33 -20.45 -6.69
C GLU A 79 -3.00 -21.40 -5.52
N GLY A 80 -4.00 -22.12 -5.02
CA GLY A 80 -3.81 -23.12 -3.96
C GLY A 80 -3.77 -22.53 -2.55
N VAL A 81 -3.03 -23.20 -1.66
CA VAL A 81 -2.97 -22.86 -0.22
C VAL A 81 -1.55 -22.55 0.18
N TRP A 82 -1.37 -21.35 0.69
CA TRP A 82 -0.11 -20.84 1.22
C TRP A 82 -0.11 -20.94 2.73
N TYR A 83 1.05 -21.23 3.32
CA TYR A 83 1.23 -21.44 4.75
C TYR A 83 2.19 -20.37 5.27
N GLY A 84 1.73 -19.56 6.23
CA GLY A 84 2.57 -18.56 6.89
C GLY A 84 3.21 -19.07 8.19
N GLY A 85 3.82 -18.16 8.94
CA GLY A 85 4.24 -18.40 10.32
C GLY A 85 3.04 -18.67 11.22
N GLU A 86 3.21 -19.47 12.27
CA GLU A 86 2.17 -19.74 13.29
C GLU A 86 0.98 -20.60 12.84
N GLY A 87 1.13 -21.37 11.74
CA GLY A 87 0.11 -22.31 11.28
C GLY A 87 -1.08 -21.65 10.59
N GLU A 88 -0.97 -20.36 10.25
CA GLU A 88 -1.93 -19.64 9.42
C GLU A 88 -1.88 -20.16 7.97
N THR A 89 -3.04 -20.14 7.32
CA THR A 89 -3.16 -20.48 5.90
C THR A 89 -3.78 -19.33 5.12
N TYR A 90 -3.38 -19.21 3.86
CA TYR A 90 -3.73 -18.10 2.98
C TYR A 90 -4.23 -18.66 1.64
N ARG A 91 -5.36 -18.15 1.16
CA ARG A 91 -5.96 -18.54 -0.13
C ARG A 91 -6.38 -17.30 -0.90
N PHE A 92 -6.03 -17.26 -2.18
CA PHE A 92 -6.38 -16.15 -3.05
C PHE A 92 -7.68 -16.45 -3.81
N ARG A 93 -8.53 -15.43 -3.92
CA ARG A 93 -9.73 -15.41 -4.77
C ARG A 93 -9.58 -14.31 -5.81
N PHE A 94 -9.51 -14.71 -7.06
CA PHE A 94 -9.36 -13.82 -8.20
C PHE A 94 -10.74 -13.38 -8.68
N GLY A 95 -11.12 -12.14 -8.34
CA GLY A 95 -12.39 -11.54 -8.75
C GLY A 95 -12.26 -10.48 -9.85
N GLY A 96 -11.06 -9.90 -10.01
CA GLY A 96 -10.77 -8.90 -11.03
C GLY A 96 -9.45 -9.14 -11.77
N GLU A 97 -9.09 -8.21 -12.64
CA GLU A 97 -7.87 -8.25 -13.44
C GLU A 97 -6.65 -8.09 -12.54
N SER A 98 -6.51 -6.94 -11.88
CA SER A 98 -5.38 -6.57 -11.02
C SER A 98 -5.71 -6.51 -9.53
N SER A 99 -6.96 -6.72 -9.11
CA SER A 99 -7.36 -6.72 -7.69
C SER A 99 -8.07 -8.01 -7.28
N TRP A 100 -7.59 -8.61 -6.19
CA TRP A 100 -8.01 -9.92 -5.69
C TRP A 100 -8.25 -9.88 -4.18
N THR A 101 -8.78 -10.96 -3.62
CA THR A 101 -8.97 -11.11 -2.17
C THR A 101 -8.13 -12.26 -1.64
N CYS A 102 -7.28 -12.00 -0.64
CA CYS A 102 -6.57 -13.02 0.11
C CYS A 102 -7.33 -13.33 1.42
N ILE A 103 -7.70 -14.60 1.60
CA ILE A 103 -8.39 -15.09 2.77
C ILE A 103 -7.37 -15.76 3.68
N ARG A 104 -7.12 -15.17 4.85
CA ARG A 104 -6.29 -15.75 5.90
C ARG A 104 -7.17 -16.53 6.87
N GLN A 105 -6.82 -17.78 7.12
CA GLN A 105 -7.41 -18.62 8.16
C GLN A 105 -6.36 -18.90 9.23
N GLY A 106 -6.66 -18.55 10.48
CA GLY A 106 -5.82 -18.83 11.64
C GLY A 106 -6.64 -19.22 12.86
N THR A 107 -5.99 -19.32 14.02
CA THR A 107 -6.64 -19.62 15.31
C THR A 107 -7.69 -18.57 15.71
N ASN A 108 -7.46 -17.32 15.31
CA ASN A 108 -8.33 -16.17 15.57
C ASN A 108 -9.49 -16.03 14.56
N GLY A 109 -9.75 -17.07 13.76
CA GLY A 109 -10.80 -17.09 12.74
C GLY A 109 -10.31 -16.75 11.34
N THR A 110 -11.26 -16.35 10.48
CA THR A 110 -11.01 -16.03 9.07
C THR A 110 -11.03 -14.52 8.86
N ARG A 111 -10.03 -13.97 8.14
CA ARG A 111 -9.96 -12.55 7.75
C ARG A 111 -9.70 -12.44 6.25
N ASN A 112 -10.25 -11.40 5.63
CA ASN A 112 -10.06 -11.10 4.22
C ASN A 112 -9.18 -9.86 4.09
N PHE A 113 -8.27 -9.89 3.12
CA PHE A 113 -7.36 -8.81 2.77
C PHE A 113 -7.48 -8.53 1.28
N THR A 114 -7.48 -7.25 0.90
CA THR A 114 -7.39 -6.84 -0.49
C THR A 114 -5.95 -7.03 -0.97
N VAL A 115 -5.82 -7.52 -2.21
CA VAL A 115 -4.55 -7.68 -2.91
C VAL A 115 -4.63 -6.88 -4.20
N THR A 116 -3.59 -6.12 -4.50
CA THR A 116 -3.54 -5.31 -5.74
C THR A 116 -2.19 -5.50 -6.41
N TYR A 117 -2.21 -5.83 -7.70
CA TYR A 117 -1.01 -5.85 -8.53
C TYR A 117 -0.74 -4.44 -9.08
N ASP A 118 0.50 -4.00 -8.94
CA ASP A 118 1.03 -2.75 -9.46
C ASP A 118 2.07 -3.06 -10.56
N PRO A 119 1.74 -2.84 -11.84
CA PRO A 119 2.63 -3.16 -12.96
C PRO A 119 3.86 -2.24 -13.01
N GLN A 120 3.79 -1.03 -12.45
CA GLN A 120 4.91 -0.08 -12.50
C GLN A 120 6.11 -0.58 -11.68
N TRP A 121 5.83 -1.23 -10.55
CA TRP A 121 6.84 -1.73 -9.61
C TRP A 121 7.02 -3.24 -9.65
N ASP A 122 6.28 -3.93 -10.52
CA ASP A 122 6.14 -5.39 -10.53
C ASP A 122 5.84 -5.96 -9.13
N ALA A 123 5.00 -5.25 -8.38
CA ALA A 123 4.76 -5.51 -6.96
C ALA A 123 3.29 -5.86 -6.70
N ILE A 124 3.06 -6.78 -5.77
CA ILE A 124 1.74 -7.16 -5.30
C ILE A 124 1.58 -6.70 -3.87
N TRP A 125 0.71 -5.72 -3.67
CA TRP A 125 0.42 -5.12 -2.37
C TRP A 125 -0.59 -5.97 -1.58
N TRP A 126 -0.33 -6.17 -0.29
CA TRP A 126 -1.14 -6.96 0.63
C TRP A 126 -1.25 -6.30 2.01
N GLY A 127 -2.34 -6.60 2.72
CA GLY A 127 -2.56 -6.19 4.11
C GLY A 127 -3.44 -4.94 4.26
N THR A 128 -3.61 -4.48 5.50
CA THR A 128 -4.33 -3.23 5.79
C THR A 128 -3.47 -2.05 5.39
N ALA A 129 -4.04 -1.09 4.66
CA ALA A 129 -3.35 0.12 4.18
C ALA A 129 -2.06 -0.19 3.36
N TRP A 130 -2.07 -1.27 2.58
CA TRP A 130 -0.94 -1.65 1.70
C TRP A 130 0.40 -1.75 2.44
N SER A 131 0.35 -2.23 3.69
CA SER A 131 1.51 -2.27 4.60
C SER A 131 2.60 -3.25 4.19
N TYR A 132 2.29 -4.20 3.30
CA TYR A 132 3.25 -5.19 2.82
C TYR A 132 3.14 -5.39 1.32
N TYR A 133 4.22 -5.87 0.71
CA TYR A 133 4.24 -6.24 -0.69
C TYR A 133 5.18 -7.42 -0.94
N PHE A 134 5.05 -8.04 -2.11
CA PHE A 134 5.97 -9.04 -2.64
C PHE A 134 6.07 -8.90 -4.16
N ILE A 135 7.14 -9.41 -4.76
CA ILE A 135 7.42 -9.23 -6.19
C ILE A 135 6.68 -10.26 -7.05
N ALA A 136 6.01 -9.78 -8.09
CA ALA A 136 5.16 -10.59 -8.97
C ALA A 136 5.96 -11.56 -9.83
N SER A 137 7.04 -11.12 -10.47
CA SER A 137 7.95 -11.99 -11.22
C SER A 137 8.49 -13.14 -10.37
N GLN A 138 8.87 -12.88 -9.12
CA GLN A 138 9.33 -13.92 -8.20
C GLN A 138 8.26 -14.99 -7.94
N VAL A 139 6.98 -14.62 -7.83
CA VAL A 139 5.91 -15.60 -7.64
C VAL A 139 5.70 -16.48 -8.89
N ALA A 140 5.94 -15.93 -10.08
CA ALA A 140 5.87 -16.68 -11.32
C ALA A 140 7.06 -17.64 -11.50
N GLU A 141 8.25 -17.24 -11.05
CA GLU A 141 9.49 -18.03 -11.16
C GLU A 141 9.65 -19.06 -10.03
N GLU A 142 9.33 -18.67 -8.80
CA GLU A 142 9.47 -19.47 -7.58
C GLU A 142 8.09 -19.69 -6.92
N PRO A 143 7.21 -20.54 -7.50
CA PRO A 143 5.81 -20.69 -7.08
C PRO A 143 5.62 -21.41 -5.72
N ASP A 144 6.71 -21.65 -4.99
CA ASP A 144 6.74 -22.45 -3.77
C ASP A 144 7.04 -21.63 -2.51
N GLU A 145 7.60 -20.44 -2.68
CA GLU A 145 7.99 -19.53 -1.61
C GLU A 145 7.66 -18.08 -2.00
N ILE A 146 6.96 -17.37 -1.11
CA ILE A 146 6.69 -15.93 -1.26
C ILE A 146 7.28 -15.18 -0.08
N LYS A 147 8.11 -14.19 -0.37
CA LYS A 147 8.72 -13.30 0.63
C LYS A 147 7.94 -11.99 0.67
N LEU A 148 7.39 -11.66 1.83
CA LEU A 148 6.65 -10.42 2.04
C LEU A 148 7.55 -9.41 2.75
N TYR A 149 7.64 -8.22 2.17
CA TYR A 149 8.40 -7.08 2.66
C TYR A 149 7.45 -6.01 3.19
N ALA A 150 7.91 -5.22 4.17
CA ALA A 150 7.15 -4.06 4.63
C ALA A 150 7.20 -2.96 3.56
N ALA A 151 6.13 -2.17 3.42
CA ALA A 151 6.06 -1.06 2.48
C ALA A 151 7.25 -0.08 2.59
N GLN A 152 7.78 0.10 3.81
CA GLN A 152 8.92 0.97 4.10
C GLN A 152 10.30 0.34 3.74
N ASP A 153 10.36 -0.98 3.49
CA ASP A 153 11.59 -1.68 3.13
C ASP A 153 11.72 -1.76 1.60
N VAL A 154 12.00 -0.61 0.97
CA VAL A 154 12.15 -0.48 -0.49
C VAL A 154 13.29 -1.34 -1.04
N HIS A 155 14.31 -1.60 -0.23
CA HIS A 155 15.47 -2.39 -0.61
C HIS A 155 15.33 -3.88 -0.33
N MET A 156 14.15 -4.34 0.12
CA MET A 156 13.85 -5.76 0.37
C MET A 156 14.89 -6.46 1.26
N ARG A 157 15.48 -5.75 2.23
CA ARG A 157 16.64 -6.27 2.97
C ARG A 157 16.27 -7.43 3.87
N ARG A 158 15.06 -7.39 4.43
CA ARG A 158 14.63 -8.43 5.38
C ARG A 158 13.14 -8.75 5.20
N PRO A 159 12.79 -9.94 4.69
CA PRO A 159 11.40 -10.34 4.61
C PRO A 159 10.80 -10.39 6.02
N LYS A 160 9.61 -9.81 6.17
CA LYS A 160 8.83 -9.84 7.41
C LYS A 160 8.11 -11.17 7.57
N PHE A 161 7.60 -11.69 6.47
CA PHE A 161 6.95 -12.98 6.41
C PHE A 161 7.47 -13.77 5.23
N VAL A 162 7.50 -15.09 5.39
CA VAL A 162 7.76 -16.03 4.29
C VAL A 162 6.60 -17.02 4.27
N TRP A 163 5.96 -17.15 3.13
CA TRP A 163 4.88 -18.09 2.90
C TRP A 163 5.37 -19.23 2.02
N HIS A 164 4.95 -20.45 2.35
CA HIS A 164 5.32 -21.65 1.60
C HIS A 164 4.10 -22.38 1.07
N ARG A 165 4.23 -23.01 -0.10
CA ARG A 165 3.19 -23.87 -0.67
C ARG A 165 3.43 -25.32 -0.26
N ARG A 166 2.42 -25.99 0.34
CA ARG A 166 2.55 -27.43 0.62
C ARG A 166 2.43 -28.22 -0.67
N GLY A 167 3.51 -28.87 -1.08
CA GLY A 167 3.52 -29.77 -2.24
C GLY A 167 4.84 -29.76 -3.01
N CYS A 168 5.65 -28.72 -2.87
CA CYS A 168 6.93 -28.61 -3.56
C CYS A 168 8.13 -28.59 -2.59
N GLY A 169 8.07 -29.46 -1.59
CA GLY A 169 9.26 -29.93 -0.91
C GLY A 169 9.54 -31.35 -1.38
N PRO A 170 10.80 -31.77 -1.62
CA PRO A 170 11.09 -33.18 -1.81
C PRO A 170 10.50 -33.92 -0.62
N ALA A 171 9.79 -35.01 -0.88
CA ALA A 171 8.91 -35.72 0.05
C ALA A 171 9.57 -36.28 1.35
N ALA A 172 10.73 -35.80 1.78
CA ALA A 172 11.47 -36.29 2.94
C ALA A 172 12.32 -35.20 3.59
N ALA A 173 11.72 -34.42 4.50
CA ALA A 173 12.40 -33.86 5.66
C ALA A 173 11.37 -33.56 6.76
N ALA A 174 10.56 -34.56 7.09
CA ALA A 174 9.89 -34.63 8.37
C ALA A 174 10.96 -34.93 9.43
N GLY A 175 11.39 -33.92 10.18
CA GLY A 175 12.20 -34.13 11.38
C GLY A 175 12.96 -32.89 11.84
N ALA A 176 12.70 -32.49 13.09
CA ALA A 176 13.36 -31.44 13.86
C ALA A 176 13.02 -30.01 13.40
N GLY A 177 12.12 -29.27 14.05
CA GLY A 177 12.17 -29.02 15.48
C GLY A 177 13.28 -28.01 15.78
N SER A 178 12.99 -26.73 15.62
CA SER A 178 13.65 -25.67 16.38
C SER A 178 12.73 -24.47 16.51
N ASN A 179 12.04 -24.42 17.65
CA ASN A 179 11.56 -23.18 18.24
C ASN A 179 12.77 -22.37 18.73
N VAL A 180 12.49 -21.11 19.08
CA VAL A 180 13.27 -20.20 19.93
C VAL A 180 14.21 -19.24 19.18
N ALA A 181 13.65 -18.10 18.79
CA ALA A 181 14.29 -16.80 18.99
C ALA A 181 13.35 -15.99 19.91
N GLU A 182 13.25 -16.38 21.18
CA GLU A 182 13.90 -15.71 22.32
C GLU A 182 14.10 -14.20 22.13
N ALA A 183 13.30 -13.48 22.91
CA ALA A 183 13.44 -12.08 23.22
C ALA A 183 14.82 -11.79 23.84
N ALA A 184 15.55 -10.87 23.22
CA ALA A 184 16.54 -10.07 23.91
C ALA A 184 16.00 -8.64 24.02
N GLU A 185 15.31 -8.37 25.13
CA GLU A 185 15.29 -7.05 25.74
C GLU A 185 16.70 -6.72 26.23
N GLY A 186 17.12 -5.45 26.07
CA GLY A 186 18.28 -4.90 26.78
C GLY A 186 19.43 -4.46 25.88
N GLY A 187 19.30 -3.26 25.29
CA GLY A 187 20.42 -2.63 24.62
C GLY A 187 20.04 -1.38 23.85
N GLN A 188 19.69 -0.30 24.58
CA GLN A 188 19.90 1.06 24.07
C GLN A 188 21.38 1.20 23.67
N LYS A 189 21.69 0.99 22.40
CA LYS A 189 22.86 1.57 21.77
C LYS A 189 22.35 2.69 20.89
N ALA A 190 22.73 3.89 21.30
CA ALA A 190 22.41 5.17 20.70
C ALA A 190 22.42 5.13 19.17
N LYS A 191 21.53 5.95 18.60
CA LYS A 191 21.61 6.48 17.23
C LYS A 191 23.08 6.45 16.76
N PRO A 192 23.42 5.82 15.62
CA PRO A 192 24.59 6.29 14.90
C PRO A 192 24.28 7.75 14.61
N PHE A 193 25.00 8.64 15.30
CA PHE A 193 25.12 10.03 14.91
C PHE A 193 25.54 9.95 13.45
N ALA A 194 24.60 10.22 12.53
CA ALA A 194 24.90 10.37 11.13
C ALA A 194 26.13 11.27 11.09
N ALA A 195 27.19 10.79 10.44
CA ALA A 195 28.42 11.56 10.35
C ALA A 195 28.03 12.99 9.94
N PRO A 196 28.41 14.03 10.70
CA PRO A 196 28.09 15.41 10.34
C PRO A 196 28.76 15.69 8.99
N GLY A 197 27.98 15.59 7.91
CA GLY A 197 28.46 15.53 6.54
C GLY A 197 27.70 14.58 5.60
N SER A 198 26.79 13.73 6.08
CA SER A 198 25.88 12.99 5.19
C SER A 198 24.84 13.94 4.57
N LEU A 199 24.66 13.85 3.25
CA LEU A 199 23.62 14.58 2.49
C LEU A 199 22.20 14.24 2.99
N GLU A 200 21.97 13.02 3.47
CA GLU A 200 20.71 12.60 4.10
C GLU A 200 20.42 13.42 5.35
N ALA A 201 21.43 13.63 6.20
CA ALA A 201 21.27 14.41 7.43
C ALA A 201 21.03 15.89 7.13
N ALA A 202 21.61 16.43 6.05
CA ALA A 202 21.32 17.78 5.60
C ALA A 202 19.89 17.91 5.07
N ALA A 203 19.41 16.94 4.29
CA ALA A 203 18.04 16.92 3.77
C ALA A 203 17.00 16.82 4.90
N VAL A 204 17.21 15.94 5.89
CA VAL A 204 16.32 15.81 7.05
C VAL A 204 16.30 17.08 7.89
N ALA A 205 17.46 17.69 8.17
CA ALA A 205 17.53 18.92 8.95
C ALA A 205 16.77 20.07 8.26
N GLU A 206 16.88 20.19 6.93
CA GLU A 206 16.17 21.20 6.15
C GLU A 206 14.65 20.95 6.13
N ALA A 207 14.21 19.69 6.04
CA ALA A 207 12.79 19.34 6.16
C ALA A 207 12.21 19.63 7.56
N GLU A 208 12.94 19.26 8.61
CA GLU A 208 12.55 19.53 10.00
C GLU A 208 12.49 21.04 10.30
N GLU A 209 13.44 21.83 9.77
CA GLU A 209 13.44 23.29 9.91
C GLU A 209 12.20 23.93 9.25
N GLN A 210 11.81 23.45 8.07
CA GLN A 210 10.58 23.94 7.43
C GLN A 210 9.31 23.53 8.17
N LEU A 211 9.25 22.32 8.71
CA LEU A 211 8.11 21.86 9.51
C LEU A 211 8.00 22.59 10.87
N ALA A 212 9.10 23.15 11.37
CA ALA A 212 9.09 23.95 12.58
C ALA A 212 8.52 25.37 12.38
N ASP A 213 8.47 25.86 11.14
CA ASP A 213 7.84 27.15 10.83
C ASP A 213 6.31 26.99 10.73
N PRO A 214 5.52 27.61 11.63
CA PRO A 214 4.06 27.51 11.61
C PRO A 214 3.40 28.15 10.38
N SER A 215 4.17 28.89 9.57
CA SER A 215 3.71 29.48 8.32
C SER A 215 3.70 28.48 7.16
N ASN A 216 4.45 27.39 7.28
CA ASN A 216 4.40 26.29 6.34
C ASN A 216 3.22 25.41 6.76
N GLU A 217 2.15 25.38 5.96
CA GLU A 217 0.88 24.68 6.23
C GLU A 217 1.02 23.14 6.23
N GLY A 218 2.06 22.59 6.85
CA GLY A 218 2.42 21.17 6.82
C GLY A 218 3.11 20.72 5.53
N TYR A 219 3.44 21.64 4.63
CA TYR A 219 4.14 21.34 3.38
C TYR A 219 5.64 21.62 3.50
N VAL A 220 6.45 20.68 3.01
CA VAL A 220 7.89 20.84 2.86
C VAL A 220 8.21 21.14 1.40
N ARG A 221 8.93 22.23 1.15
CA ARG A 221 9.41 22.66 -0.18
C ARG A 221 10.91 22.90 -0.11
N ILE A 222 11.69 21.85 -0.35
CA ILE A 222 13.15 21.97 -0.44
C ILE A 222 13.51 22.45 -1.85
N SER A 223 13.95 23.69 -1.97
CA SER A 223 14.40 24.27 -3.24
C SER A 223 15.58 23.49 -3.79
N ASP A 224 15.60 23.32 -5.11
CA ASP A 224 16.71 22.68 -5.83
C ASP A 224 16.98 21.23 -5.39
N TRP A 225 15.93 20.51 -4.93
CA TRP A 225 16.04 19.10 -4.51
C TRP A 225 16.74 18.24 -5.57
N ASN A 226 16.35 18.41 -6.84
CA ASN A 226 16.91 17.64 -7.94
C ASN A 226 18.40 17.89 -8.16
N GLU A 227 18.90 19.10 -7.86
CA GLU A 227 20.31 19.43 -8.02
C GLU A 227 21.14 19.01 -6.79
N ARG A 228 20.55 19.08 -5.59
CA ARG A 228 21.27 18.86 -4.33
C ARG A 228 21.22 17.41 -3.86
N TYR A 229 20.11 16.73 -4.07
CA TYR A 229 19.80 15.47 -3.40
C TYR A 229 19.44 14.34 -4.35
N ALA A 230 18.92 14.61 -5.56
CA ALA A 230 18.38 13.54 -6.39
C ALA A 230 19.41 12.50 -6.89
N GLU A 231 20.68 12.87 -7.04
CA GLU A 231 21.72 11.90 -7.42
C GLU A 231 21.92 10.80 -6.37
N GLN A 232 21.65 11.09 -5.09
CA GLN A 232 21.89 10.15 -3.98
C GLN A 232 20.61 9.65 -3.32
N LEU A 233 19.60 10.51 -3.20
CA LEU A 233 18.36 10.26 -2.44
C LEU A 233 17.16 10.00 -3.34
N GLY A 234 17.29 10.17 -4.66
CA GLY A 234 16.16 10.03 -5.59
C GLY A 234 15.23 11.24 -5.57
N SER A 235 14.02 11.09 -6.11
CA SER A 235 13.08 12.22 -6.17
C SER A 235 12.57 12.56 -4.77
N LEU A 236 12.08 13.79 -4.57
CA LEU A 236 11.52 14.22 -3.27
C LEU A 236 10.33 13.34 -2.84
N TRP A 237 9.69 12.64 -3.78
CA TRP A 237 8.59 11.72 -3.49
C TRP A 237 9.07 10.35 -3.00
N ASP A 238 10.32 9.98 -3.32
CA ASP A 238 10.93 8.71 -2.89
C ASP A 238 11.64 8.84 -1.52
N PHE A 239 11.88 10.07 -1.07
CA PHE A 239 12.55 10.41 0.18
C PHE A 239 11.56 10.65 1.33
#